data_AF-A0A2T1EL41-F1
#
_entry.id   AF-A0A2T1EL41-F1
#
_cell.length_a   1.000
_cell.length_b   1.000
_cell.length_c   1.000
_cell.angle_alpha   90.00
_cell.angle_beta   90.00
_cell.angle_gamma   90.00
#
_symmetry.space_group_name_H-M   'P 1'
#
loop_
_entity.id
_entity.type
_entity.pdbx_description
1 polymer ?
#
loop_
_entity_poly.entity_id
_entity_poly.type
_entity_poly.pdbx_seq_one_letter_code
_entity_poly.pdbx_strand_id
1 'polypeptide(L)'
;MDLLKAFTWSLHWFKVPPVSDLLLFQKIAANGTNVAERRLKRALVCAKAQQFSQAIALLEKIPPNSSVYLEARKNLLEYREAYHLQSQRWFERAVLQSSRNNFSEAIRLLRQIPPKASIYAQAQATLAEYQRTIEQIYLRGGSAGIR
;
A
#
# COMPACT_ATOMS: atom_id res chain seq x y z
N MET A 1 -14.82 11.24 -36.27
CA MET A 1 -14.10 11.70 -35.07
C MET A 1 -15.15 12.06 -34.04
N ASP A 2 -15.24 11.30 -32.94
CA ASP A 2 -15.80 11.82 -31.68
C ASP A 2 -15.27 10.95 -30.53
N LEU A 3 -14.05 11.28 -30.13
CA LEU A 3 -13.29 10.69 -29.03
C LEU A 3 -13.61 11.40 -27.70
N LEU A 4 -14.87 11.76 -27.44
CA LEU A 4 -15.22 12.65 -26.30
C LEU A 4 -16.41 12.20 -25.44
N LYS A 5 -16.83 10.94 -25.52
CA LYS A 5 -17.87 10.40 -24.62
C LYS A 5 -17.40 9.30 -23.65
N ALA A 6 -16.10 9.00 -23.62
CA ALA A 6 -15.57 7.89 -22.83
C ALA A 6 -14.98 8.28 -21.46
N PHE A 7 -15.35 9.43 -20.89
CA PHE A 7 -14.83 9.84 -19.58
C PHE A 7 -15.83 10.63 -18.74
N THR A 8 -16.88 9.96 -18.29
CA THR A 8 -17.69 10.42 -17.16
C THR A 8 -16.98 10.04 -15.86
N TRP A 9 -16.10 10.92 -15.38
CA TRP A 9 -15.49 10.80 -14.06
C TRP A 9 -16.50 11.20 -12.98
N SER A 10 -17.25 10.21 -12.47
CA SER A 10 -18.18 10.37 -11.34
C SER A 10 -17.99 9.25 -10.30
N LEU A 11 -17.36 9.62 -9.19
CA LEU A 11 -17.55 9.11 -7.81
C LEU A 11 -17.75 7.59 -7.54
N HIS A 12 -16.99 6.68 -8.17
CA HIS A 12 -17.03 5.25 -7.78
C HIS A 12 -15.70 4.47 -7.82
N TRP A 13 -14.54 5.10 -7.64
CA TRP A 13 -13.23 4.46 -7.85
C TRP A 13 -12.81 3.40 -6.79
N PHE A 14 -13.72 2.80 -6.01
CA PHE A 14 -13.38 1.89 -4.91
C PHE A 14 -13.30 0.39 -5.25
N LYS A 15 -13.05 -0.03 -6.50
CA LYS A 15 -12.85 -1.47 -6.76
C LYS A 15 -12.12 -1.70 -8.09
N VAL A 16 -11.04 -2.49 -8.02
CA VAL A 16 -10.48 -3.31 -9.13
C VAL A 16 -9.38 -2.59 -9.98
N PRO A 17 -8.29 -3.31 -10.37
CA PRO A 17 -7.00 -2.73 -10.73
C PRO A 17 -7.02 -2.04 -12.10
N PRO A 18 -6.00 -1.20 -12.40
CA PRO A 18 -5.88 -0.55 -13.71
C PRO A 18 -6.00 -1.57 -14.84
N VAL A 19 -6.77 -1.15 -15.86
CA VAL A 19 -7.47 -1.89 -16.94
C VAL A 19 -6.57 -2.79 -17.83
N SER A 20 -5.29 -2.95 -17.52
CA SER A 20 -4.33 -3.77 -18.27
C SER A 20 -4.41 -5.29 -17.97
N ASP A 21 -5.31 -5.71 -17.07
CA ASP A 21 -5.02 -6.82 -16.14
C ASP A 21 -5.77 -8.15 -16.38
N LEU A 22 -6.64 -8.25 -17.40
CA LEU A 22 -7.32 -9.53 -17.70
C LEU A 22 -6.67 -10.27 -18.86
N LEU A 23 -6.48 -9.58 -19.98
CA LEU A 23 -5.88 -10.15 -21.19
C LEU A 23 -4.39 -10.49 -20.98
N LEU A 24 -3.66 -9.62 -20.27
CA LEU A 24 -2.26 -9.87 -19.92
C LEU A 24 -2.13 -11.04 -18.94
N PHE A 25 -3.02 -11.12 -17.95
CA PHE A 25 -3.02 -12.20 -16.98
C PHE A 25 -3.35 -13.54 -17.64
N GLN A 26 -4.30 -13.60 -18.59
CA GLN A 26 -4.55 -14.80 -19.40
C GLN A 26 -3.34 -15.18 -20.27
N LYS A 27 -2.73 -14.20 -20.95
CA LYS A 27 -1.54 -14.41 -21.81
C LYS A 27 -0.35 -14.95 -21.02
N ILE A 28 -0.04 -14.37 -19.86
CA ILE A 28 1.05 -14.83 -18.99
C ILE A 28 0.67 -16.13 -18.25
N ALA A 29 -0.60 -16.35 -17.92
CA ALA A 29 -1.03 -17.59 -17.28
C ALA A 29 -0.91 -18.82 -18.19
N ALA A 30 -1.11 -18.63 -19.50
CA ALA A 30 -0.95 -19.70 -20.50
C ALA A 30 0.52 -19.99 -20.83
N ASN A 31 1.39 -18.96 -20.92
CA ASN A 31 2.72 -19.09 -21.54
C ASN A 31 3.90 -18.54 -20.70
N GLY A 32 3.68 -18.14 -19.44
CA GLY A 32 4.68 -17.48 -18.59
C GLY A 32 5.81 -18.40 -18.10
N THR A 33 6.81 -18.66 -18.94
CA THR A 33 7.85 -19.67 -18.67
C THR A 33 9.12 -19.09 -18.03
N ASN A 34 9.38 -17.79 -18.15
CA ASN A 34 10.59 -17.17 -17.62
C ASN A 34 10.37 -16.49 -16.24
N VAL A 35 11.47 -16.21 -15.55
CA VAL A 35 11.45 -15.66 -14.17
C VAL A 35 10.73 -14.30 -14.10
N ALA A 36 10.89 -13.46 -15.12
CA ALA A 36 10.31 -12.12 -15.13
C ALA A 36 8.78 -12.16 -15.29
N GLU A 37 8.27 -12.98 -16.19
CA GLU A 37 6.83 -13.23 -16.37
C GLU A 37 6.19 -13.80 -15.11
N ARG A 38 6.86 -14.75 -14.43
CA ARG A 38 6.40 -15.27 -13.12
C ARG A 38 6.35 -14.19 -12.05
N ARG A 39 7.35 -13.31 -11.99
CA ARG A 39 7.35 -12.16 -11.05
C ARG A 39 6.20 -11.22 -11.33
N LEU A 40 5.97 -10.87 -12.61
CA LEU A 40 4.86 -10.02 -13.00
C LEU A 40 3.54 -10.66 -12.60
N LYS A 41 3.30 -11.93 -12.96
CA LYS A 41 2.07 -12.66 -12.58
C LYS A 41 1.83 -12.64 -11.07
N ARG A 42 2.85 -12.92 -10.27
CA ARG A 42 2.73 -12.92 -8.80
C ARG A 42 2.48 -11.51 -8.26
N ALA A 43 3.07 -10.48 -8.86
CA ALA A 43 2.81 -9.09 -8.48
C ALA A 43 1.34 -8.70 -8.71
N LEU A 44 0.76 -9.12 -9.85
CA LEU A 44 -0.65 -8.90 -10.17
C LEU A 44 -1.57 -9.58 -9.13
N VAL A 45 -1.24 -10.81 -8.71
CA VAL A 45 -1.96 -11.52 -7.64
C VAL A 45 -1.87 -10.76 -6.31
N CYS A 46 -0.67 -10.33 -5.91
CA CYS A 46 -0.48 -9.55 -4.69
C CYS A 46 -1.29 -8.24 -4.73
N ALA A 47 -1.30 -7.52 -5.86
CA ALA A 47 -2.05 -6.29 -6.01
C ALA A 47 -3.57 -6.50 -5.93
N LYS A 48 -4.09 -7.58 -6.53
CA LYS A 48 -5.51 -7.97 -6.38
C LYS A 48 -5.90 -8.24 -4.92
N ALA A 49 -4.95 -8.75 -4.13
CA ALA A 49 -5.11 -8.93 -2.68
C ALA A 49 -4.77 -7.67 -1.85
N GLN A 50 -4.58 -6.51 -2.49
CA GLN A 50 -4.13 -5.24 -1.86
C GLN A 50 -2.80 -5.34 -1.11
N GLN A 51 -1.97 -6.32 -1.44
CA GLN A 51 -0.61 -6.50 -0.92
C GLN A 51 0.38 -5.71 -1.79
N PHE A 52 0.16 -4.40 -1.91
CA PHE A 52 0.94 -3.56 -2.83
C PHE A 52 2.44 -3.54 -2.51
N SER A 53 2.83 -3.66 -1.23
CA SER A 53 4.24 -3.79 -0.84
C SER A 53 4.92 -4.99 -1.50
N GLN A 54 4.27 -6.15 -1.48
CA GLN A 54 4.76 -7.38 -2.12
C GLN A 54 4.73 -7.25 -3.64
N ALA A 55 3.66 -6.68 -4.20
CA ALA A 55 3.54 -6.46 -5.64
C ALA A 55 4.68 -5.57 -6.16
N ILE A 56 4.90 -4.41 -5.53
CA ILE A 56 5.97 -3.47 -5.85
C ILE A 56 7.34 -4.16 -5.78
N ALA A 57 7.62 -4.90 -4.71
CA ALA A 57 8.90 -5.59 -4.53
C ALA A 57 9.16 -6.66 -5.61
N LEU A 58 8.12 -7.31 -6.14
CA LEU A 58 8.24 -8.26 -7.25
C LEU A 58 8.52 -7.54 -8.58
N LEU A 59 7.82 -6.44 -8.85
CA LEU A 59 7.99 -5.64 -10.07
C LEU A 59 9.36 -4.98 -10.14
N GLU A 60 9.89 -4.48 -9.01
CA GLU A 60 11.21 -3.86 -8.94
C GLU A 60 12.34 -4.82 -9.37
N LYS A 61 12.14 -6.14 -9.18
CA LYS A 61 13.10 -7.20 -9.54
C LYS A 61 13.00 -7.68 -10.99
N ILE A 62 12.14 -7.09 -11.82
CA ILE A 62 12.05 -7.44 -13.25
C ILE A 62 13.15 -6.68 -14.01
N PRO A 63 14.06 -7.40 -14.70
CA PRO A 63 15.21 -6.77 -15.35
C PRO A 63 14.79 -5.99 -16.62
N PRO A 64 15.50 -4.91 -16.99
CA PRO A 64 15.16 -4.06 -18.14
C PRO A 64 15.09 -4.76 -19.50
N ASN A 65 15.84 -5.85 -19.67
CA ASN A 65 15.89 -6.64 -20.91
C ASN A 65 14.77 -7.70 -21.02
N SER A 66 13.86 -7.77 -20.04
CA SER A 66 12.74 -8.71 -20.08
C SER A 66 11.65 -8.24 -21.06
N SER A 67 11.03 -9.22 -21.74
CA SER A 67 9.83 -9.03 -22.55
C SER A 67 8.67 -8.33 -21.84
N VAL A 68 8.60 -8.39 -20.50
CA VAL A 68 7.52 -7.83 -19.69
C VAL A 68 7.93 -6.58 -18.89
N TYR A 69 9.10 -5.99 -19.21
CA TYR A 69 9.62 -4.88 -18.43
C TYR A 69 8.74 -3.63 -18.50
N LEU A 70 8.23 -3.28 -19.68
CA LEU A 70 7.38 -2.09 -19.86
C LEU A 70 6.08 -2.20 -19.06
N GLU A 71 5.44 -3.36 -19.11
CA GLU A 71 4.25 -3.69 -18.32
C GLU A 71 4.57 -3.63 -16.83
N ALA A 72 5.71 -4.18 -16.41
CA ALA A 72 6.15 -4.12 -15.03
C ALA A 72 6.35 -2.68 -14.53
N ARG A 73 6.91 -1.79 -15.36
CA ARG A 73 7.10 -0.37 -15.00
C ARG A 73 5.78 0.38 -14.92
N LYS A 74 4.84 0.11 -15.82
CA LYS A 74 3.49 0.68 -15.76
C LYS A 74 2.79 0.29 -14.46
N ASN A 75 2.71 -1.01 -14.18
CA ASN A 75 2.07 -1.51 -12.95
C ASN A 75 2.79 -1.01 -11.69
N LEU A 76 4.10 -0.82 -11.73
CA LEU A 76 4.87 -0.30 -10.60
C LEU A 76 4.46 1.14 -10.26
N LEU A 77 4.22 2.00 -11.25
CA LEU A 77 3.74 3.35 -11.03
C LEU A 77 2.34 3.35 -10.40
N GLU A 78 1.42 2.60 -10.99
CA GLU A 78 0.04 2.50 -10.53
C GLU A 78 -0.05 1.91 -9.11
N TYR A 79 0.74 0.87 -8.81
CA TYR A 79 0.72 0.24 -7.49
C TYR A 79 1.37 1.10 -6.42
N ARG A 80 2.36 1.93 -6.77
CA ARG A 80 2.90 2.93 -5.85
C ARG A 80 1.83 3.95 -5.48
N GLU A 81 1.11 4.49 -6.45
CA GLU A 81 0.01 5.44 -6.21
C GLU A 81 -1.08 4.84 -5.33
N ALA A 82 -1.53 3.62 -5.63
CA ALA A 82 -2.49 2.90 -4.80
C ALA A 82 -1.97 2.71 -3.37
N TYR A 83 -0.67 2.39 -3.22
CA TYR A 83 -0.06 2.21 -1.92
C TYR A 83 0.09 3.51 -1.13
N HIS A 84 0.37 4.64 -1.79
CA HIS A 84 0.37 5.99 -1.18
C HIS A 84 -0.98 6.33 -0.58
N LEU A 85 -2.04 6.15 -1.35
CA LEU A 85 -3.39 6.41 -0.89
C LEU A 85 -3.81 5.48 0.26
N GLN A 86 -3.48 4.19 0.17
CA GLN A 86 -3.71 3.26 1.28
C GLN A 86 -2.97 3.70 2.55
N SER A 87 -1.77 4.26 2.39
CA SER A 87 -0.98 4.80 3.49
C SER A 87 -1.63 6.02 4.15
N GLN A 88 -2.23 6.92 3.37
CA GLN A 88 -3.01 8.04 3.91
C GLN A 88 -4.19 7.55 4.73
N ARG A 89 -4.93 6.56 4.23
CA ARG A 89 -6.06 5.95 4.97
C ARG A 89 -5.61 5.28 6.27
N TRP A 90 -4.46 4.60 6.27
CA TRP A 90 -3.89 4.05 7.50
C TRP A 90 -3.53 5.14 8.50
N PHE A 91 -2.93 6.23 8.03
CA PHE A 91 -2.59 7.38 8.87
C PHE A 91 -3.85 7.98 9.51
N GLU A 92 -4.87 8.30 8.72
CA GLU A 92 -6.15 8.84 9.20
C GLU A 92 -6.82 7.92 10.22
N ARG A 93 -6.85 6.61 9.94
CA ARG A 93 -7.38 5.62 10.88
C ARG A 93 -6.56 5.55 12.16
N ALA A 94 -5.24 5.71 12.09
CA ALA A 94 -4.39 5.73 13.28
C ALA A 94 -4.73 6.93 14.19
N VAL A 95 -4.91 8.10 13.60
CA VAL A 95 -5.34 9.31 14.31
C VAL A 95 -6.73 9.14 14.94
N LEU A 96 -7.67 8.48 14.25
CA LEU A 96 -8.98 8.15 14.82
C LEU A 96 -8.90 7.15 15.98
N GLN A 97 -7.98 6.19 15.93
CA GLN A 97 -7.81 5.21 17.01
C GLN A 97 -7.18 5.85 18.24
N SER A 98 -6.18 6.72 18.06
CA SER A 98 -5.56 7.42 19.18
C SER A 98 -6.53 8.39 19.87
N SER A 99 -7.42 9.06 19.15
CA SER A 99 -8.46 9.91 19.77
C SER A 99 -9.45 9.12 20.63
N ARG A 100 -9.54 7.81 20.42
CA ARG A 100 -10.30 6.85 21.24
C ARG A 100 -9.44 6.17 22.32
N ASN A 101 -8.25 6.71 22.61
CA ASN A 101 -7.22 6.13 23.48
C ASN A 101 -6.72 4.73 23.05
N ASN A 102 -7.00 4.30 21.82
CA ASN A 102 -6.55 3.02 21.28
C ASN A 102 -5.18 3.17 20.58
N PHE A 103 -4.16 3.52 21.36
CA PHE A 103 -2.82 3.79 20.83
C PHE A 103 -2.12 2.55 20.28
N SER A 104 -2.44 1.34 20.78
CA SER A 104 -1.87 0.09 20.26
C SER A 104 -2.27 -0.15 18.80
N GLU A 105 -3.56 0.01 18.48
CA GLU A 105 -4.05 -0.11 17.12
C GLU A 105 -3.56 1.03 16.22
N ALA A 106 -3.48 2.26 16.75
CA ALA A 106 -2.92 3.40 16.04
C ALA A 106 -1.46 3.14 15.59
N ILE A 107 -0.62 2.65 16.50
CA ILE A 107 0.76 2.25 16.22
C ILE A 107 0.83 1.14 15.16
N ARG A 108 -0.05 0.13 15.25
CA ARG A 108 -0.11 -0.97 14.27
C ARG A 108 -0.44 -0.47 12.86
N LEU A 109 -1.30 0.53 12.74
CA LEU A 109 -1.64 1.18 11.46
C LEU A 109 -0.49 2.02 10.92
N LEU A 110 0.15 2.85 11.77
CA LEU A 110 1.29 3.68 11.36
C LEU A 110 2.47 2.83 10.87
N ARG A 111 2.72 1.67 11.47
CA ARG A 111 3.78 0.73 11.03
C ARG A 111 3.55 0.13 9.65
N GLN A 112 2.33 0.17 9.11
CA GLN A 112 2.05 -0.31 7.76
C GLN A 112 2.47 0.70 6.69
N ILE A 113 2.68 1.97 7.06
CA ILE A 113 3.04 3.04 6.12
C ILE A 113 4.49 2.82 5.65
N PRO A 114 4.73 2.68 4.33
CA PRO A 114 6.05 2.36 3.79
C PRO A 114 6.96 3.59 3.73
N PRO A 115 8.29 3.40 3.73
CA PRO A 115 9.27 4.49 3.62
C PRO A 115 9.11 5.40 2.40
N LYS A 116 8.62 4.85 1.29
CA LYS A 116 8.42 5.57 0.03
C LYS A 116 7.11 6.36 0.00
N ALA A 117 6.22 6.22 0.99
CA ALA A 117 4.99 7.00 1.03
C ALA A 117 5.29 8.47 1.35
N SER A 118 4.62 9.40 0.68
CA SER A 118 4.71 10.84 0.98
C SER A 118 4.40 11.17 2.44
N ILE A 119 3.46 10.43 3.06
CA ILE A 119 3.07 10.61 4.47
C ILE A 119 4.03 9.93 5.46
N TYR A 120 5.09 9.24 5.00
CA TYR A 120 5.93 8.42 5.87
C TYR A 120 6.63 9.21 6.96
N ALA A 121 7.18 10.38 6.65
CA ALA A 121 7.88 11.21 7.63
C ALA A 121 6.94 11.62 8.77
N GLN A 122 5.72 12.04 8.43
CA GLN A 122 4.69 12.37 9.40
C GLN A 122 4.26 11.14 10.20
N ALA A 123 4.08 9.99 9.55
CA ALA A 123 3.75 8.74 10.21
C ALA A 123 4.79 8.32 11.26
N GLN A 124 6.09 8.47 10.97
CA GLN A 124 7.17 8.15 11.92
C GLN A 124 7.20 9.12 13.10
N ALA A 125 6.96 10.41 12.86
CA ALA A 125 6.86 11.39 13.94
C ALA A 125 5.70 11.06 14.89
N THR A 126 4.51 10.79 14.34
CA THR A 126 3.32 10.40 15.11
C THR A 126 3.52 9.06 15.83
N LEU A 127 4.20 8.10 15.20
CA LEU A 127 4.54 6.81 15.82
C LEU A 127 5.36 7.02 17.10
N ALA A 128 6.41 7.86 17.03
CA ALA A 128 7.26 8.17 18.16
C ALA A 128 6.50 8.92 19.27
N GLU A 129 5.58 9.82 18.90
CA GLU A 129 4.70 10.50 19.86
C GLU A 129 3.82 9.50 20.62
N TYR A 130 3.14 8.59 19.91
CA TYR A 130 2.23 7.63 20.54
C TYR A 130 2.95 6.64 21.45
N GLN A 131 4.18 6.24 21.09
CA GLN A 131 5.02 5.41 21.95
C GLN A 131 5.33 6.10 23.28
N ARG A 132 5.73 7.38 23.25
CA ARG A 132 5.97 8.17 24.48
C ARG A 132 4.70 8.32 25.31
N THR A 133 3.55 8.53 24.69
CA THR A 133 2.27 8.64 25.41
C THR A 133 1.94 7.36 26.17
N ILE A 134 2.11 6.20 25.54
CA ILE A 134 1.92 4.90 26.18
C ILE A 134 2.87 4.73 27.38
N GLU A 135 4.15 5.06 27.21
CA GLU A 135 5.15 5.00 28.27
C GLU A 135 4.76 5.88 29.47
N GLN A 136 4.33 7.12 29.22
CA GLN A 136 3.87 8.02 30.27
C GLN A 136 2.63 7.51 31.01
N ILE A 137 1.69 6.90 30.29
CA ILE A 137 0.50 6.27 30.89
C ILE A 137 0.93 5.15 31.84
N TYR A 138 1.85 4.28 31.43
CA TYR A 138 2.36 3.21 32.29
C TYR A 138 3.08 3.74 33.53
N LEU A 139 3.91 4.76 33.38
CA LEU A 139 4.65 5.38 34.50
C LEU A 139 3.70 6.06 35.52
N ARG A 140 2.60 6.66 35.05
CA ARG A 140 1.58 7.26 35.93
C ARG A 140 0.64 6.24 36.56
N GLY A 141 0.30 5.16 35.85
CA GLY A 141 -0.54 4.08 36.37
C GLY A 141 0.17 3.20 37.40
N GLY A 142 1.49 3.00 37.25
CA GLY A 142 2.31 2.21 38.18
C GLY A 142 2.62 2.92 39.50
N SER A 143 2.41 4.23 39.59
CA SER A 143 2.69 5.03 40.79
C SER A 143 1.49 5.16 41.75
N ALA A 144 0.32 4.60 41.42
CA ALA A 144 -0.89 4.64 42.26
C ALA A 144 -0.98 3.51 43.32
N GLY A 145 0.02 2.63 43.43
CA GLY A 145 -0.02 1.43 44.28
C GLY A 145 0.88 1.44 45.52
N ILE A 146 1.46 2.57 45.90
CA ILE A 146 2.35 2.66 47.07
C ILE A 146 1.90 3.80 47.99
N ARG A 147 0.78 3.63 48.68
CA ARG A 147 0.45 4.35 49.92
C ARG A 147 -0.42 3.48 50.81
#